data_AF-A0A533Y3D9-F1
#
_entry.id   AF-A0A533Y3D9-F1
#
_cell.length_a   1.000
_cell.length_b   1.000
_cell.length_c   1.000
_cell.angle_alpha   90.00
_cell.angle_beta   90.00
_cell.angle_gamma   90.00
#
_symmetry.space_group_name_H-M   'P 1'
#
loop_
_entity.id
_entity.type
_entity.pdbx_description
1 polymer ?
#
loop_
_entity_poly.entity_id
_entity_poly.type
_entity_poly.pdbx_seq_one_letter_code
_entity_poly.pdbx_strand_id
1 'polypeptide(L)'
;MTERGGIAVMHRPVMLQEVLAWLQPRAGGIYLDGTIGAGGHSLAILEASGADGRIVGLDRDATAVATVRQALRLYGDRAVIVQAAYDDAPHVVRETT
;
A
#
# COMPACT_ATOMS: atom_id res chain seq x y z
N MET A 1 -18.91 18.92 -11.87
CA MET A 1 -18.24 18.89 -10.54
C MET A 1 -18.45 17.49 -9.98
N THR A 2 -17.68 16.53 -10.48
CA THR A 2 -17.83 15.11 -10.13
C THR A 2 -17.13 14.87 -8.81
N GLU A 3 -17.92 14.58 -7.79
CA GLU A 3 -17.44 14.18 -6.48
C GLU A 3 -16.62 12.90 -6.64
N ARG A 4 -15.29 13.02 -6.49
CA ARG A 4 -14.45 11.85 -6.25
C ARG A 4 -14.92 11.33 -4.90
N GLY A 5 -15.55 10.15 -4.90
CA GLY A 5 -15.85 9.40 -3.69
C GLY A 5 -14.55 9.17 -2.94
N GLY A 6 -14.21 10.12 -2.07
CA GLY A 6 -13.02 10.08 -1.25
C GLY A 6 -13.14 8.82 -0.43
N ILE A 7 -12.22 7.89 -0.64
CA ILE A 7 -11.92 6.92 0.40
C ILE A 7 -11.59 7.80 1.60
N ALA A 8 -12.45 7.80 2.61
CA ALA A 8 -12.18 8.47 3.86
C ALA A 8 -11.03 7.70 4.54
N VAL A 9 -9.82 7.87 4.03
CA VAL A 9 -8.59 7.53 4.73
C VAL A 9 -8.47 8.58 5.83
N MET A 10 -9.25 8.41 6.89
CA MET A 10 -9.20 9.25 8.09
C MET A 10 -7.94 8.95 8.91
N HIS A 11 -6.80 8.77 8.24
CA HIS A 11 -5.49 8.58 8.84
C HIS A 11 -4.45 9.27 7.98
N ARG A 12 -3.97 10.43 8.45
CA ARG A 12 -2.87 11.14 7.81
C ARG A 12 -1.57 10.42 8.16
N PRO A 13 -0.82 9.86 7.19
CA PRO A 13 0.41 9.15 7.49
C PRO A 13 1.46 10.09 8.07
N VAL A 14 2.18 9.63 9.09
CA VAL A 14 3.29 10.37 9.69
C VAL A 14 4.45 10.41 8.69
N MET A 15 5.08 11.58 8.54
CA MET A 15 6.22 11.80 7.65
C MET A 15 6.00 11.36 6.19
N LEU A 16 4.77 11.53 5.68
CA LEU A 16 4.42 11.08 4.33
C LEU A 16 5.34 11.68 3.25
N GLN A 17 5.60 12.99 3.31
CA GLN A 17 6.37 13.68 2.28
C GLN A 17 7.83 13.27 2.31
N GLU A 18 8.39 13.08 3.50
CA GLU A 18 9.76 12.63 3.71
C GLU A 18 9.94 11.20 3.20
N VAL A 19 8.99 10.29 3.50
CA VAL A 19 9.02 8.92 2.97
C VAL A 19 9.01 8.92 1.44
N LEU A 20 8.14 9.70 0.80
CA LEU A 20 8.09 9.78 -0.67
C LEU A 20 9.35 10.40 -1.25
N ALA A 21 9.91 11.43 -0.60
CA ALA A 21 11.14 12.10 -1.04
C ALA A 21 12.36 11.16 -1.00
N TRP A 22 12.44 10.30 0.01
CA TRP A 22 13.54 9.32 0.15
C TRP A 22 13.33 8.06 -0.69
N LEU A 23 12.12 7.51 -0.70
CA LEU A 23 11.81 6.27 -1.43
C LEU A 23 11.81 6.48 -2.95
N GLN A 24 11.49 7.70 -3.40
CA GLN A 24 11.41 8.10 -4.80
C GLN A 24 10.69 7.07 -5.69
N PRO A 25 9.39 6.80 -5.45
CA PRO A 25 8.66 5.83 -6.26
C PRO A 25 8.72 6.18 -7.75
N ARG A 26 9.09 5.18 -8.55
CA ARG A 26 9.19 5.22 -10.00
C ARG A 26 8.04 4.45 -10.64
N ALA A 27 7.70 4.86 -11.86
CA ALA A 27 6.74 4.16 -12.71
C ALA A 27 7.08 2.68 -12.85
N GLY A 28 6.10 1.80 -12.61
CA GLY A 28 6.26 0.34 -12.75
C GLY A 28 7.09 -0.33 -11.64
N GLY A 29 7.51 0.43 -10.62
CA GLY A 29 8.22 -0.15 -9.46
C GLY A 29 7.33 -1.07 -8.63
N ILE A 30 7.96 -2.02 -7.94
CA ILE A 30 7.31 -2.91 -6.97
C ILE A 30 7.83 -2.53 -5.58
N TYR A 31 6.93 -2.22 -4.66
CA TYR A 31 7.25 -1.75 -3.31
C TYR A 31 6.72 -2.72 -2.27
N LEU A 32 7.41 -2.78 -1.13
CA LEU A 32 7.00 -3.52 0.05
C LEU A 32 6.69 -2.53 1.18
N ASP A 33 5.49 -2.62 1.74
CA ASP A 33 5.11 -1.96 2.98
C ASP A 33 4.93 -3.04 4.06
N GLY A 34 5.93 -3.18 4.95
CA GLY A 34 5.93 -4.22 5.99
C GLY A 34 4.97 -3.95 7.15
N THR A 35 4.37 -2.76 7.21
CA THR A 35 3.51 -2.32 8.32
C THR A 35 2.34 -1.50 7.77
N ILE A 36 1.58 -2.11 6.86
CA ILE A 36 0.62 -1.35 6.05
C ILE A 36 -0.43 -0.62 6.89
N GLY A 37 -0.83 -1.16 8.05
CA GLY A 37 -1.73 -0.50 8.99
C GLY A 37 -3.03 -0.03 8.30
N ALA A 38 -3.27 1.28 8.28
CA ALA A 38 -4.43 1.89 7.60
C ALA A 38 -4.22 2.16 6.10
N GLY A 39 -3.05 1.85 5.54
CA GLY A 39 -2.75 1.88 4.11
C GLY A 39 -2.39 3.25 3.52
N GLY A 40 -2.22 4.28 4.34
CA GLY A 40 -2.02 5.64 3.84
C GLY A 40 -0.67 5.89 3.16
N HIS A 41 0.44 5.30 3.67
CA HIS A 41 1.73 5.32 2.94
C HIS A 41 1.65 4.51 1.66
N SER A 42 1.13 3.28 1.75
CA SER A 42 0.94 2.39 0.60
C SER A 42 0.14 3.03 -0.54
N LEU A 43 -0.96 3.73 -0.23
CA LEU A 43 -1.75 4.47 -1.22
C LEU A 43 -0.91 5.53 -1.94
N ALA A 44 -0.19 6.36 -1.19
CA ALA A 44 0.61 7.44 -1.76
C ALA A 44 1.78 6.92 -2.61
N ILE A 45 2.42 5.81 -2.18
CA ILE A 45 3.47 5.14 -2.96
C ILE A 45 2.87 4.61 -4.26
N LEU A 46 1.70 3.98 -4.19
CA LEU A 46 1.04 3.39 -5.35
C LEU A 46 0.60 4.46 -6.36
N GLU A 47 0.07 5.60 -5.89
CA GLU A 47 -0.23 6.77 -6.73
C GLU A 47 1.04 7.36 -7.37
N ALA A 48 2.11 7.52 -6.60
CA ALA A 48 3.39 8.04 -7.11
C ALA A 48 4.08 7.10 -8.11
N SER A 49 3.80 5.79 -8.02
CA SER A 49 4.37 4.75 -8.89
C SER A 49 3.69 4.59 -10.26
N GLY A 50 2.80 5.51 -10.63
CA GLY A 50 2.17 5.55 -11.95
C GLY A 50 1.07 4.50 -12.16
N ALA A 51 0.76 4.16 -13.41
CA ALA A 51 -0.33 3.23 -13.75
C ALA A 51 0.02 1.76 -13.50
N ASP A 52 1.31 1.41 -13.56
CA ASP A 52 1.78 0.01 -13.54
C ASP A 52 2.53 -0.36 -12.25
N GLY A 53 2.73 0.60 -11.34
CA GLY A 53 3.43 0.32 -10.08
C GLY A 53 2.58 -0.51 -9.12
N ARG A 54 3.23 -1.38 -8.35
CA ARG A 54 2.60 -2.37 -7.47
C ARG A 54 3.08 -2.21 -6.03
N ILE A 55 2.24 -2.57 -5.07
CA ILE A 55 2.60 -2.65 -3.66
C ILE A 55 2.23 -4.01 -3.08
N VAL A 56 3.13 -4.56 -2.29
CA VAL A 56 2.88 -5.69 -1.39
C VAL A 56 2.83 -5.14 0.03
N GLY A 57 1.67 -5.25 0.68
CA GLY A 57 1.43 -4.74 2.03
C GLY A 57 1.26 -5.86 3.05
N LEU A 58 1.98 -5.78 4.16
CA LEU A 58 1.94 -6.76 5.24
C LEU A 58 1.44 -6.12 6.53
N ASP A 59 0.58 -6.82 7.26
CA ASP A 59 0.28 -6.54 8.67
C ASP A 59 -0.06 -7.84 9.41
N ARG A 60 0.24 -7.91 10.70
CA ARG A 60 -0.15 -9.04 11.56
C ARG A 60 -1.64 -8.95 11.94
N ASP A 61 -2.19 -7.73 12.02
CA ASP A 61 -3.58 -7.50 12.38
C ASP A 61 -4.51 -7.78 11.18
N ALA A 62 -5.32 -8.83 11.32
CA ALA A 62 -6.34 -9.22 10.34
C ALA A 62 -7.36 -8.09 10.08
N THR A 63 -7.65 -7.26 11.08
CA THR A 63 -8.57 -6.12 10.94
C THR A 63 -8.00 -5.07 10.01
N ALA A 64 -6.74 -4.67 10.24
CA ALA A 64 -6.01 -3.74 9.37
C ALA A 64 -5.97 -4.24 7.92
N VAL A 65 -5.62 -5.52 7.74
CA VAL A 65 -5.60 -6.17 6.41
C VAL A 65 -6.95 -6.11 5.72
N ALA A 66 -8.04 -6.47 6.41
CA ALA A 66 -9.39 -6.42 5.83
C ALA A 66 -9.80 -5.00 5.44
N THR A 67 -9.53 -4.02 6.31
CA THR A 67 -9.81 -2.60 6.04
C THR A 67 -9.05 -2.10 4.81
N VAL A 68 -7.75 -2.38 4.71
CA VAL A 68 -6.93 -1.88 3.60
C VAL A 68 -7.24 -2.59 2.28
N ARG A 69 -7.54 -3.89 2.31
CA ARG A 69 -8.04 -4.61 1.11
C ARG A 69 -9.28 -3.92 0.54
N GLN A 70 -10.22 -3.52 1.40
CA GLN A 70 -11.43 -2.82 0.96
C GLN A 70 -11.14 -1.40 0.45
N ALA A 71 -10.23 -0.69 1.12
CA ALA A 71 -9.82 0.66 0.75
C ALA A 71 -9.12 0.68 -0.62
N LEU A 72 -8.20 -0.27 -0.86
CA LEU A 72 -7.39 -0.33 -2.08
C LEU A 72 -7.97 -1.22 -3.18
N ARG A 73 -9.20 -1.74 -3.02
CA ARG A 73 -9.85 -2.65 -3.99
C ARG A 73 -9.85 -2.14 -5.43
N LEU A 74 -9.91 -0.81 -5.63
CA LEU A 74 -9.94 -0.19 -6.96
C LEU A 74 -8.60 -0.29 -7.71
N TYR A 75 -7.52 -0.61 -7.00
CA TYR A 75 -6.19 -0.82 -7.59
C TYR A 75 -5.97 -2.26 -8.07
N GLY A 76 -6.89 -3.18 -7.78
CA GLY A 76 -6.84 -4.56 -8.26
C GLY A 76 -5.51 -5.25 -7.94
N ASP A 77 -4.93 -5.91 -8.94
CA ASP A 77 -3.69 -6.69 -8.81
C ASP A 77 -2.44 -5.85 -8.49
N ARG A 78 -2.58 -4.52 -8.52
CA ARG A 78 -1.51 -3.60 -8.10
C ARG A 78 -1.35 -3.52 -6.59
N ALA A 79 -2.36 -3.91 -5.81
CA ALA A 79 -2.31 -3.86 -4.35
C ALA A 79 -2.51 -5.26 -3.76
N VAL A 80 -1.40 -5.94 -3.46
CA VAL A 80 -1.41 -7.26 -2.84
C VAL A 80 -1.25 -7.11 -1.33
N ILE A 81 -2.33 -7.32 -0.58
CA ILE A 81 -2.33 -7.17 0.88
C ILE A 81 -2.40 -8.54 1.54
N VAL A 82 -1.41 -8.88 2.36
CA VAL A 82 -1.26 -10.20 2.99
C VAL A 82 -1.22 -10.03 4.51
N GLN A 83 -1.98 -10.86 5.22
CA GLN A 83 -1.83 -10.95 6.67
C GLN A 83 -0.57 -11.77 6.97
N ALA A 84 0.49 -11.09 7.39
CA ALA A 84 1.78 -11.70 7.67
C ALA A 84 2.60 -10.78 8.57
N ALA A 85 3.61 -11.36 9.21
CA ALA A 85 4.60 -10.58 9.91
C ALA A 85 5.61 -9.96 8.93
N TYR A 86 6.20 -8.81 9.26
CA TYR A 86 7.17 -8.16 8.37
C TYR A 86 8.44 -9.01 8.14
N ASP A 87 8.78 -9.88 9.08
CA ASP A 87 9.89 -10.83 8.99
C ASP A 87 9.61 -11.97 8.00
N ASP A 88 8.34 -12.21 7.63
CA ASP A 88 7.94 -13.14 6.58
C ASP A 88 8.03 -12.53 5.17
N ALA A 89 8.38 -11.24 5.05
CA ALA A 89 8.42 -10.55 3.76
C ALA A 89 9.23 -11.27 2.66
N PRO A 90 10.41 -11.88 2.92
CA PRO A 90 11.14 -12.60 1.88
C PRO A 90 10.37 -13.79 1.28
N HIS A 91 9.48 -14.41 2.05
CA HIS A 91 8.63 -15.49 1.56
C HIS A 91 7.45 -14.92 0.78
N VAL A 92 6.73 -13.96 1.36
CA VAL A 92 5.54 -13.36 0.73
C VAL A 92 5.87 -12.72 -0.61
N VAL A 93 6.97 -11.97 -0.73
CA VAL A 93 7.36 -11.32 -1.99
C VAL A 93 7.58 -12.36 -3.09
N ARG A 94 8.25 -13.49 -2.80
CA ARG A 94 8.48 -14.55 -3.80
C ARG A 94 7.20 -15.18 -4.34
N GLU A 95 6.13 -15.20 -3.54
CA GLU A 95 4.86 -15.80 -3.93
C GLU A 95 3.92 -14.82 -4.64
N THR A 96 4.18 -13.52 -4.57
CA THR A 96 3.22 -12.48 -4.96
C THR A 96 3.70 -11.54 -6.07
N THR A 97 4.99 -11.56 -6.42
CA THR A 97 5.59 -10.66 -7.43
C THR A 97 6.23 -11.42 -8.55
#